data_AF-A0A377WNE0-F1
#
_entry.id   AF-A0A377WNE0-F1
#
_cell.length_a   1.000
_cell.length_b   1.000
_cell.length_c   1.000
_cell.angle_alpha   90.00
_cell.angle_beta   90.00
_cell.angle_gamma   90.00
#
_symmetry.space_group_name_H-M   'P 1'
#
loop_
_entity.id
_entity.type
_entity.pdbx_description
1 polymer ?
#
loop_
_entity_poly.entity_id
_entity_poly.type
_entity_poly.pdbx_seq_one_letter_code
_entity_poly.pdbx_strand_id
1 'polypeptide(L)'
;MIVHDPEHRHQPFPLTDVQRAYWLGRQTGATSIATHIYHEFDVEHFNVTRFTHAVNALIARHEMLRARVLPDGTQQILAQVPAYQLEQRDLSACPLTHETMP
;
A
#
# COMPACT_ATOMS: atom_id res chain seq x y z
N MET A 1 20.40 8.86 18.56
CA MET A 1 19.61 10.06 18.25
C MET A 1 19.20 9.97 16.79
N ILE A 2 17.91 10.08 16.50
CA ILE A 2 17.39 10.03 15.12
C ILE A 2 17.56 11.44 14.54
N VAL A 3 18.25 11.54 13.40
CA VAL A 3 18.48 12.81 12.69
C VAL A 3 17.82 12.70 11.32
N HIS A 4 17.08 13.73 10.93
CA HIS A 4 16.47 13.79 9.60
C HIS A 4 17.53 14.10 8.55
N ASP A 5 17.54 13.36 7.45
CA ASP A 5 18.40 13.58 6.29
C ASP A 5 17.55 13.90 5.04
N PRO A 6 17.11 15.16 4.87
CA PRO A 6 16.23 15.54 3.77
C PRO A 6 16.93 15.51 2.41
N GLU A 7 18.25 15.69 2.35
CA GLU A 7 19.02 15.72 1.11
C GLU A 7 19.10 14.33 0.46
N HIS A 8 19.21 13.29 1.28
CA HIS A 8 19.31 11.90 0.82
C HIS A 8 18.00 11.11 0.96
N ARG A 9 16.86 11.76 1.22
CA ARG A 9 15.55 11.11 1.45
C ARG A 9 15.08 10.14 0.35
N HIS A 10 15.61 10.27 -0.87
CA HIS A 10 15.26 9.42 -2.03
C HIS A 10 16.33 8.38 -2.37
N GLN A 11 17.44 8.34 -1.63
CA GLN A 11 18.45 7.30 -1.77
C GLN A 11 17.96 6.00 -1.11
N PRO A 12 18.40 4.82 -1.58
CA PRO A 12 18.12 3.57 -0.89
C PRO A 12 18.65 3.58 0.55
N PHE A 13 17.88 3.03 1.48
CA PHE A 13 18.22 2.94 2.89
C PHE A 13 17.80 1.58 3.45
N PRO A 14 18.39 1.10 4.56
CA PRO A 14 18.09 -0.23 5.08
C PRO A 14 16.63 -0.36 5.55
N LEU A 15 16.06 -1.54 5.37
CA LEU A 15 14.85 -1.97 6.08
C LEU A 15 15.12 -2.02 7.60
N THR A 16 14.09 -1.78 8.41
CA THR A 16 14.13 -2.10 9.84
C THR A 16 14.17 -3.62 10.06
N ASP A 17 14.56 -4.07 11.25
CA ASP A 17 14.67 -5.52 11.54
C ASP A 17 13.33 -6.24 11.37
N VAL A 18 12.21 -5.61 11.77
CA VAL A 18 10.85 -6.14 11.58
C VAL A 18 10.50 -6.24 10.09
N GLN A 19 10.79 -5.17 9.31
CA GLN A 19 10.54 -5.19 7.87
C GLN A 19 11.40 -6.25 7.15
N ARG A 20 12.65 -6.46 7.57
CA ARG A 20 13.51 -7.52 7.04
C ARG A 20 12.95 -8.91 7.33
N ALA A 21 12.43 -9.15 8.54
CA ALA A 21 11.80 -10.42 8.89
C ALA A 21 10.60 -10.73 7.99
N TYR A 22 9.73 -9.74 7.72
CA TYR A 22 8.61 -9.90 6.79
C TYR A 22 9.05 -10.12 5.34
N TRP A 23 10.06 -9.38 4.88
CA TRP A 23 10.61 -9.55 3.53
C TRP A 23 11.18 -10.95 3.34
N LEU A 24 12.00 -11.43 4.29
CA LEU A 24 12.59 -12.77 4.24
C LEU A 24 11.52 -13.88 4.32
N GLY A 25 10.53 -13.73 5.22
CA GLY A 25 9.42 -14.67 5.35
C GLY A 25 8.64 -14.87 4.05
N ARG A 26 8.44 -13.79 3.29
CA ARG A 26 7.80 -13.82 1.97
C ARG A 26 8.66 -14.51 0.92
N GLN A 27 9.97 -14.25 0.90
CA GLN A 27 10.89 -14.83 -0.11
C GLN A 27 11.07 -16.33 0.06
N THR A 28 11.04 -16.83 1.30
CA THR A 28 11.24 -18.25 1.62
C THR A 28 9.94 -19.06 1.59
N GLY A 29 8.79 -18.40 1.48
CA GLY A 29 7.48 -19.03 1.64
C GLY A 29 7.20 -19.52 3.08
N ALA A 30 8.06 -19.19 4.05
CA ALA A 30 7.89 -19.57 5.45
C ALA A 30 6.70 -18.86 6.11
N THR A 31 6.29 -17.71 5.57
CA THR A 31 5.03 -17.04 5.94
C THR A 31 4.08 -17.08 4.76
N SER A 32 2.93 -17.74 4.90
CA SER A 32 1.94 -17.89 3.83
C SER A 32 1.18 -16.59 3.50
N ILE A 33 1.24 -15.59 4.38
CA ILE A 33 0.53 -14.31 4.22
C ILE A 33 1.53 -13.19 4.50
N ALA A 34 1.77 -12.33 3.52
CA ALA A 34 2.50 -11.09 3.73
C ALA A 34 1.81 -10.27 4.83
N THR A 35 2.52 -9.47 5.60
CA THR A 35 1.88 -8.55 6.57
C THR A 35 0.97 -7.58 5.81
N HIS A 36 -0.31 -7.94 5.74
CA HIS A 36 -1.31 -7.32 4.89
C HIS A 36 -2.57 -7.13 5.72
N ILE A 37 -3.18 -5.96 5.56
CA ILE A 37 -4.42 -5.60 6.24
C ILE A 37 -5.45 -5.38 5.14
N TYR A 38 -6.61 -6.01 5.31
CA TYR A 38 -7.73 -5.95 4.39
C TYR A 38 -8.98 -5.46 5.12
N HIS A 39 -9.70 -4.52 4.52
CA HIS A 39 -10.92 -3.95 5.06
C HIS A 39 -11.96 -3.75 3.95
N GLU A 40 -13.22 -4.04 4.27
CA GLU A 40 -14.39 -3.76 3.44
C GLU A 40 -15.30 -2.78 4.17
N PHE A 41 -15.89 -1.86 3.40
CA PHE A 41 -16.82 -0.87 3.91
C PHE A 41 -18.04 -0.81 3.00
N ASP A 42 -19.22 -0.97 3.59
CA ASP A 42 -20.47 -0.62 2.92
C ASP A 42 -20.77 0.85 3.22
N VAL A 43 -20.90 1.67 2.16
CA VAL A 43 -20.94 3.13 2.27
C VAL A 43 -22.06 3.69 1.40
N GLU A 44 -23.08 4.22 2.04
CA GLU A 44 -24.14 4.97 1.35
C GLU A 44 -23.59 6.27 0.73
N HIS A 45 -24.06 6.59 -0.47
CA HIS A 45 -23.71 7.83 -1.19
C HIS A 45 -22.18 8.04 -1.39
N PHE A 46 -21.43 6.96 -1.62
CA PHE A 46 -19.99 7.03 -1.82
C PHE A 46 -19.60 7.89 -3.04
N ASN A 47 -18.78 8.93 -2.80
CA ASN A 47 -18.26 9.80 -3.85
C ASN A 47 -16.85 9.36 -4.25
N VAL A 48 -16.76 8.59 -5.34
CA VAL A 48 -15.52 8.02 -5.88
C VAL A 48 -14.47 9.10 -6.19
N THR A 49 -14.90 10.22 -6.79
CA THR A 49 -14.00 11.31 -7.18
C THR A 49 -13.35 11.94 -5.95
N ARG A 50 -14.15 12.26 -4.93
CA ARG A 50 -13.66 12.83 -3.67
C ARG A 50 -12.72 11.86 -2.94
N PHE A 51 -13.06 10.58 -2.90
CA PHE A 51 -12.20 9.56 -2.29
C PHE A 51 -10.86 9.45 -3.02
N THR A 52 -10.89 9.34 -4.34
CA THR A 52 -9.67 9.24 -5.17
C THR A 52 -8.75 10.44 -4.98
N HIS A 53 -9.31 11.66 -4.90
CA HIS A 53 -8.53 12.86 -4.58
C HIS A 53 -7.90 12.81 -3.18
N ALA A 54 -8.67 12.38 -2.17
CA ALA A 54 -8.16 12.26 -0.81
C ALA A 54 -7.00 11.25 -0.71
N VAL A 55 -7.13 10.08 -1.35
CA VAL A 55 -6.06 9.06 -1.41
C VAL A 55 -4.81 9.63 -2.10
N ASN A 56 -4.95 10.31 -3.23
CA ASN A 56 -3.80 10.93 -3.91
C ASN A 56 -3.13 12.02 -3.06
N ALA A 57 -3.90 12.81 -2.30
CA ALA A 57 -3.34 13.78 -1.36
C ALA A 57 -2.55 13.11 -0.23
N LEU A 58 -3.03 11.97 0.29
CA LEU A 58 -2.30 11.17 1.26
C LEU A 58 -1.00 10.60 0.67
N ILE A 59 -1.03 10.04 -0.54
CA ILE A 59 0.17 9.53 -1.24
C ILE A 59 1.21 10.65 -1.42
N ALA A 60 0.79 11.84 -1.84
CA ALA A 60 1.69 12.98 -2.00
C ALA A 60 2.30 13.43 -0.65
N ARG A 61 1.50 13.44 0.42
CA ARG A 61 1.94 13.85 1.76
C ARG A 61 2.87 12.85 2.44
N HIS A 62 2.60 11.55 2.31
CA HIS A 62 3.26 10.50 3.09
C HIS A 62 4.27 9.73 2.24
N GLU A 63 5.54 9.80 2.61
CA GLU A 63 6.65 9.20 1.86
C GLU A 63 6.57 7.68 1.76
N MET A 64 6.20 7.01 2.86
CA MET A 64 6.14 5.55 2.90
C MET A 64 5.02 4.96 2.02
N LEU A 65 4.04 5.76 1.59
CA LEU A 65 3.06 5.36 0.57
C LEU A 65 3.66 5.36 -0.86
N ARG A 66 4.87 5.89 -1.02
CA ARG A 66 5.65 5.91 -2.28
C ARG A 66 6.94 5.09 -2.16
N ALA A 67 7.10 4.32 -1.08
CA ALA A 67 8.28 3.50 -0.87
C ALA A 67 8.17 2.18 -1.64
N ARG A 68 9.31 1.70 -2.14
CA ARG A 68 9.47 0.35 -2.70
C ARG A 68 10.59 -0.39 -1.98
N VAL A 69 10.42 -1.70 -1.81
CA VAL A 69 11.49 -2.59 -1.35
C VAL A 69 12.27 -3.08 -2.56
N LEU A 70 13.59 -3.01 -2.50
CA LEU A 70 14.50 -3.42 -3.57
C LEU A 70 14.93 -4.90 -3.41
N PRO A 71 15.41 -5.56 -4.47
CA PRO A 71 15.78 -6.98 -4.41
C PRO A 71 16.91 -7.31 -3.43
N ASP A 72 17.74 -6.33 -3.08
CA ASP A 72 18.84 -6.45 -2.13
C ASP A 72 18.42 -6.28 -0.66
N GLY A 73 17.11 -6.13 -0.38
CA GLY A 73 16.60 -5.95 0.98
C GLY A 73 16.76 -4.53 1.52
N THR A 74 17.04 -3.54 0.65
CA THR A 74 16.92 -2.11 0.97
C THR A 74 15.54 -1.57 0.57
N GLN A 75 15.24 -0.33 0.93
CA GLN A 75 14.02 0.38 0.54
C GLN A 75 14.34 1.78 0.01
N GLN A 76 13.48 2.29 -0.86
CA GLN A 76 13.66 3.61 -1.46
C GLN A 76 12.33 4.36 -1.54
N ILE A 77 12.31 5.63 -1.12
CA ILE A 77 11.17 6.53 -1.29
C ILE A 77 11.24 7.18 -2.67
N LEU A 78 10.21 6.98 -3.49
CA LEU A 78 10.09 7.63 -4.79
C LEU A 78 9.66 9.08 -4.63
N ALA A 79 10.29 9.99 -5.38
CA ALA A 79 9.92 11.40 -5.38
C ALA A 79 8.47 11.60 -5.84
N GLN A 80 8.06 10.87 -6.87
CA GLN A 80 6.70 10.90 -7.42
C GLN A 80 6.30 9.50 -7.87
N VAL A 81 5.00 9.25 -7.90
CA VAL A 81 4.38 8.04 -8.43
C VAL A 81 3.19 8.44 -9.31
N PRO A 82 2.75 7.59 -10.26
CA PRO A 82 1.51 7.82 -10.99
C PRO A 82 0.33 8.05 -10.04
N ALA A 83 -0.61 8.89 -10.44
CA ALA A 83 -1.82 9.12 -9.67
C ALA A 83 -2.59 7.79 -9.51
N TYR A 84 -2.98 7.49 -8.28
CA TYR A 84 -3.83 6.35 -7.98
C TYR A 84 -5.22 6.57 -8.60
N GLN A 85 -5.72 5.55 -9.28
CA GLN A 85 -7.09 5.51 -9.82
C GLN A 85 -7.84 4.39 -9.10
N LEU A 86 -8.97 4.74 -8.48
CA LEU A 86 -9.83 3.74 -7.85
C LEU A 86 -10.45 2.86 -8.94
N GLU A 87 -10.19 1.56 -8.87
CA GLU A 87 -10.86 0.58 -9.71
C GLU A 87 -12.34 0.52 -9.32
N GLN A 88 -13.22 0.61 -10.32
CA GLN A 88 -14.66 0.56 -10.13
C GLN A 88 -15.21 -0.66 -10.85
N ARG A 89 -16.01 -1.44 -10.13
CA ARG A 89 -16.75 -2.55 -10.68
C ARG A 89 -18.21 -2.37 -10.33
N ASP A 90 -19.03 -2.16 -11.37
CA ASP A 90 -20.48 -2.09 -11.22
C ASP A 90 -21.04 -3.52 -11.15
N LEU A 91 -21.63 -3.86 -10.00
CA LEU A 91 -22.28 -5.14 -9.74
C LEU A 91 -23.80 -5.04 -9.70
N SER A 92 -24.38 -3.89 -10.04
CA SER A 92 -25.84 -3.64 -9.95
C SER A 92 -26.68 -4.57 -10.84
N ALA A 93 -26.12 -5.03 -11.95
CA ALA A 93 -26.74 -5.99 -12.85
C ALA A 93 -26.38 -7.46 -12.55
N CYS A 94 -25.54 -7.70 -11.54
CA CYS A 94 -25.12 -9.05 -11.18
C CYS A 94 -26.19 -9.68 -10.28
N PRO A 95 -26.72 -10.87 -10.60
CA PRO A 95 -27.62 -11.56 -9.68
C PRO A 95 -26.88 -11.79 -8.36
N LEU A 96 -27.53 -11.49 -7.23
CA LEU A 96 -27.00 -11.74 -5.90
C LEU A 96 -26.86 -13.26 -5.70
N THR A 97 -25.71 -13.82 -6.05
CA THR A 97 -25.28 -15.09 -5.48
C THR A 97 -24.86 -14.80 -4.05
N HIS A 98 -25.68 -15.21 -3.09
CA HIS A 98 -25.23 -15.38 -1.72
C HIS A 98 -24.16 -16.48 -1.72
N GLU A 99 -22.91 -16.10 -1.95
CA GLU A 99 -21.78 -16.92 -1.53
C GLU A 99 -21.63 -16.73 -0.03
N THR A 100 -22.14 -17.69 0.73
CA THR A 100 -21.80 -17.85 2.14
C THR A 100 -20.30 -18.10 2.20
N MET A 101 -19.51 -17.08 2.57
CA MET A 101 -18.09 -17.31 2.87
C MET A 101 -17.98 -18.27 4.07
N PRO A 102 -17.11 -19.30 4.01
CA PRO A 102 -16.81 -20.18 5.14
C PRO A 102 -16.07 -19.48 6.28
#